data_AF-A0A9W4S9L1-F1
#
_entry.id   AF-A0A9W4S9L1-F1
#
_cell.length_a   1.000
_cell.length_b   1.000
_cell.length_c   1.000
_cell.angle_alpha   90.00
_cell.angle_beta   90.00
_cell.angle_gamma   90.00
#
_symmetry.space_group_name_H-M   'P 1'
#
loop_
_entity.id
_entity.type
_entity.pdbx_description
1 polymer ?
#
loop_
_entity_poly.entity_id
_entity_poly.type
_entity_poly.pdbx_seq_one_letter_code
_entity_poly.pdbx_strand_id
1 'polypeptide(L)'
;RRSQGGARDKIPIIEVDDERGVVKINPLVKWSFKQVQDYIKTHNVPYNDLLDRGYKSVGDWHSTAPVKEGEDERAGRWKGQQKTECGIHNKKSRYAQYLEEMERKAVEAKKEAPSSSAEAEKAGQAAIAPVVKAEKEEQAVASL
;
A
#
# COMPACT_ATOMS: atom_id res chain seq x y z
N ARG A 1 2.28 -19.75 10.25
CA ARG A 1 2.48 -19.99 11.70
C ARG A 1 3.38 -18.90 12.26
N ARG A 2 3.29 -18.54 13.55
CA ARG A 2 4.15 -17.48 14.13
C ARG A 2 5.63 -17.85 14.14
N SER A 3 5.95 -19.13 14.30
CA SER A 3 7.33 -19.63 14.24
C SER A 3 8.03 -19.44 12.88
N GLN A 4 7.33 -18.94 11.86
CA GLN A 4 7.87 -18.72 10.51
C GLN A 4 8.50 -17.33 10.35
N GLY A 5 8.51 -16.49 11.39
CA GLY A 5 9.27 -15.25 11.39
C GLY A 5 8.62 -14.09 10.63
N GLY A 6 9.24 -12.92 10.76
CA GLY A 6 8.97 -11.74 9.95
C GLY A 6 7.57 -11.17 10.19
N ALA A 7 6.82 -10.92 9.11
CA ALA A 7 5.46 -10.42 9.23
C ALA A 7 4.50 -11.44 9.91
N ARG A 8 4.91 -12.72 10.06
CA ARG A 8 4.07 -13.76 10.65
C ARG A 8 4.09 -13.82 12.17
N ASP A 9 5.03 -13.14 12.84
CA ASP A 9 5.24 -13.26 14.28
C ASP A 9 3.99 -12.90 15.11
N LYS A 10 3.17 -11.99 14.57
CA LYS A 10 1.98 -11.44 15.24
C LYS A 10 0.66 -11.81 14.55
N ILE A 11 0.65 -12.79 13.64
CA ILE A 11 -0.60 -13.14 12.94
C ILE A 11 -1.64 -13.67 13.94
N PRO A 12 -2.92 -13.26 13.81
CA PRO A 12 -4.00 -13.78 14.63
C PRO A 12 -4.46 -15.15 14.14
N ILE A 13 -5.32 -15.79 14.93
CA ILE A 13 -5.93 -17.09 14.55
C ILE A 13 -6.90 -16.89 13.38
N ILE A 14 -7.65 -15.79 13.39
CA ILE A 14 -8.66 -15.44 12.39
C ILE A 14 -8.29 -14.06 11.83
N GLU A 15 -8.25 -13.95 10.50
CA GLU A 15 -8.07 -12.70 9.78
C GLU A 15 -9.24 -12.53 8.80
N VAL A 16 -9.73 -11.30 8.66
CA VAL A 16 -10.68 -10.94 7.61
C VAL A 16 -9.91 -10.19 6.52
N ASP A 17 -10.06 -10.65 5.29
CA ASP A 17 -9.51 -10.02 4.09
C ASP A 17 -10.67 -9.38 3.31
N ASP A 18 -10.95 -8.11 3.63
CA ASP A 18 -12.09 -7.37 3.08
C ASP A 18 -11.98 -7.17 1.56
N GLU A 19 -10.77 -6.99 1.04
CA GLU A 19 -10.53 -6.79 -0.40
C GLU A 19 -10.89 -8.04 -1.20
N ARG A 20 -10.66 -9.22 -0.63
CA ARG A 20 -11.00 -10.50 -1.25
C ARG A 20 -12.32 -11.10 -0.77
N GLY A 21 -12.95 -10.50 0.25
CA GLY A 21 -14.16 -11.01 0.87
C GLY A 21 -14.01 -12.39 1.53
N VAL A 22 -12.81 -12.74 2.04
CA VAL A 22 -12.53 -14.07 2.62
C VAL A 22 -12.11 -14.01 4.08
N VAL A 23 -12.52 -15.02 4.85
CA VAL A 23 -12.03 -15.25 6.21
C VAL A 23 -10.87 -16.24 6.14
N LYS A 24 -9.69 -15.82 6.62
CA LYS A 24 -8.50 -16.67 6.72
C LYS A 24 -8.41 -17.22 8.14
N ILE A 25 -8.27 -18.54 8.25
CA ILE A 25 -8.09 -19.23 9.52
C ILE A 25 -6.68 -19.82 9.54
N ASN A 26 -5.93 -19.51 10.59
CA ASN A 26 -4.56 -20.00 10.83
C ASN A 26 -4.57 -21.04 11.97
N PRO A 27 -5.03 -22.29 11.75
CA PRO A 27 -5.21 -23.27 12.83
C PRO A 27 -3.90 -23.66 13.52
N LEU A 28 -2.80 -23.67 12.76
CA LEU A 28 -1.46 -24.02 13.25
C LEU A 28 -0.67 -22.79 13.71
N VAL A 29 -1.33 -21.66 14.02
CA VAL A 29 -0.64 -20.38 14.28
C VAL A 29 0.39 -20.47 15.43
N LYS A 30 0.08 -21.26 16.47
CA LYS A 30 0.94 -21.46 17.64
C LYS A 30 1.95 -22.61 17.48
N TRP A 31 1.85 -23.41 16.42
CA TRP A 31 2.71 -24.58 16.25
C TRP A 31 4.12 -24.18 15.81
N SER A 32 5.13 -24.79 16.44
CA SER A 32 6.52 -24.73 16.00
C SER A 32 6.76 -25.64 14.80
N PHE A 33 7.89 -25.46 14.12
CA PHE A 33 8.30 -26.37 13.03
C PHE A 33 8.45 -27.81 13.53
N LYS A 34 9.01 -28.00 14.74
CA LYS A 34 9.15 -29.32 15.35
C LYS A 34 7.80 -30.00 15.56
N GLN A 35 6.80 -29.29 16.06
CA GLN A 35 5.45 -29.86 16.27
C GLN A 35 4.82 -30.32 14.95
N VAL A 36 5.02 -29.58 13.86
CA VAL A 36 4.57 -30.00 12.52
C VAL A 36 5.30 -31.28 12.07
N GLN A 37 6.63 -31.34 12.23
CA GLN A 37 7.41 -32.52 11.88
C GLN A 37 7.05 -33.75 12.71
N ASP A 38 6.87 -33.59 14.02
CA ASP A 38 6.46 -34.65 14.93
C ASP A 38 5.09 -35.20 14.51
N TYR A 39 4.14 -34.33 14.15
CA TYR A 39 2.82 -34.74 13.68
C TYR A 39 2.89 -35.52 12.36
N ILE A 40 3.67 -35.04 11.39
CA ILE A 40 3.90 -35.71 10.10
C ILE A 40 4.43 -37.13 10.32
N LYS A 41 5.45 -37.27 11.19
CA LYS A 41 6.07 -38.57 11.52
C LYS A 41 5.12 -39.51 12.25
N THR A 42 4.37 -39.00 13.23
CA THR A 42 3.47 -39.80 14.07
C THR A 42 2.28 -40.35 13.29
N HIS A 43 1.81 -39.61 12.29
CA HIS A 43 0.61 -39.95 11.50
C HIS A 43 0.93 -40.40 10.08
N ASN A 44 2.21 -40.66 9.77
CA ASN A 44 2.70 -41.06 8.45
C ASN A 44 2.13 -40.19 7.31
N VAL A 45 2.08 -38.87 7.52
CA VAL A 45 1.56 -37.93 6.50
C VAL A 45 2.59 -37.83 5.37
N PRO A 46 2.20 -38.03 4.10
CA PRO A 46 3.10 -37.78 2.98
C PRO A 46 3.56 -36.31 2.96
N TYR A 47 4.85 -36.08 2.79
CA TYR A 47 5.45 -34.76 2.71
C TYR A 47 6.33 -34.64 1.46
N ASN A 48 6.81 -33.43 1.18
CA ASN A 48 7.64 -33.16 0.00
C ASN A 48 9.11 -33.57 0.25
N ASP A 49 9.66 -34.45 -0.60
CA ASP A 49 11.05 -34.93 -0.55
C ASP A 49 12.12 -33.84 -0.52
N LEU A 50 11.81 -32.63 -1.02
CA LEU A 50 12.72 -31.48 -0.93
C LEU A 50 13.02 -31.10 0.53
N LEU A 51 12.13 -31.42 1.47
CA LEU A 51 12.36 -31.18 2.89
C LEU A 51 13.63 -31.89 3.37
N ASP A 52 13.85 -33.14 2.94
CA ASP A 52 15.03 -33.94 3.30
C ASP A 52 16.31 -33.41 2.63
N ARG A 53 16.15 -32.63 1.55
CA ARG A 53 17.24 -31.93 0.87
C ARG A 53 17.51 -30.53 1.43
N GLY A 54 16.92 -30.21 2.59
CA GLY A 54 17.14 -28.94 3.29
C GLY A 54 16.17 -27.81 2.91
N TYR A 55 15.11 -28.08 2.13
CA TYR A 55 14.10 -27.08 1.77
C TYR A 55 13.00 -27.02 2.84
N LYS A 56 13.23 -26.25 3.92
CA LYS A 56 12.24 -26.07 5.00
C LYS A 56 11.04 -25.20 4.59
N SER A 57 11.16 -24.41 3.53
CA SER A 57 10.08 -23.59 2.96
C SER A 57 10.15 -23.63 1.44
N VAL A 58 9.08 -24.08 0.79
CA VAL A 58 9.02 -24.33 -0.66
C VAL A 58 8.06 -23.35 -1.34
N GLY A 59 8.49 -22.75 -2.44
CA GLY A 59 7.68 -21.92 -3.33
C GLY A 59 8.04 -22.17 -4.78
N ASP A 60 8.09 -21.10 -5.59
CA ASP A 60 8.49 -21.21 -6.99
C ASP A 60 9.97 -21.56 -7.11
N TRP A 61 10.30 -22.32 -8.15
CA TRP A 61 11.64 -22.89 -8.36
C TRP A 61 12.76 -21.84 -8.42
N HIS A 62 12.47 -20.65 -8.97
CA HIS A 62 13.45 -19.55 -9.11
C HIS A 62 13.57 -18.68 -7.85
N SER A 63 12.74 -18.91 -6.83
CA SER A 63 12.69 -18.10 -5.60
C SER A 63 12.75 -18.94 -4.32
N THR A 64 13.26 -20.16 -4.43
CA THR A 64 13.37 -21.10 -3.33
C THR A 64 14.76 -21.75 -3.31
N ALA A 65 15.45 -21.68 -2.18
CA ALA A 65 16.75 -22.29 -1.96
C ALA A 65 16.76 -23.12 -0.65
N PRO A 66 17.66 -24.12 -0.52
CA PRO A 66 17.80 -24.87 0.72
C PRO A 66 18.40 -23.98 1.82
N VAL A 67 18.06 -24.28 3.07
CA VAL A 67 18.56 -23.57 4.25
C VAL A 67 19.50 -24.46 5.06
N LYS A 68 20.49 -23.85 5.72
CA LYS A 68 21.40 -24.58 6.61
C LYS A 68 20.76 -24.90 7.96
N GLU A 69 21.43 -25.73 8.72
CA GLU A 69 21.08 -25.96 10.12
C GLU A 69 21.25 -24.66 10.93
N GLY A 70 20.29 -24.36 11.82
CA GLY A 70 20.23 -23.09 12.55
C GLY A 70 19.67 -21.89 11.78
N GLU A 71 19.56 -21.95 10.45
CA GLU A 71 18.89 -20.89 9.67
C GLU A 71 17.37 -20.92 9.87
N ASP A 72 16.76 -19.73 9.79
CA ASP A 72 15.31 -19.54 9.81
C ASP A 72 14.60 -20.39 8.75
N GLU A 73 13.42 -20.92 9.11
CA GLU A 73 12.62 -21.82 8.26
C GLU A 73 12.39 -21.25 6.84
N ARG A 74 12.26 -19.93 6.72
CA ARG A 74 11.95 -19.24 5.45
C ARG A 74 13.13 -18.47 4.88
N ALA A 75 14.33 -18.59 5.43
CA ALA A 75 15.53 -17.92 4.91
C ALA A 75 15.77 -18.21 3.43
N GLY A 76 15.41 -19.42 2.97
CA GLY A 76 15.53 -19.85 1.58
C GLY A 76 14.64 -19.12 0.57
N ARG A 77 13.63 -18.35 1.00
CA ARG A 77 12.67 -17.67 0.10
C ARG A 77 13.15 -16.32 -0.41
N TRP A 78 14.14 -15.71 0.25
CA TRP A 78 14.63 -14.36 -0.08
C TRP A 78 16.15 -14.28 0.00
N LYS A 79 16.86 -15.32 -0.43
CA LYS A 79 18.34 -15.26 -0.47
C LYS A 79 18.78 -14.09 -1.36
N GLY A 80 19.47 -13.12 -0.77
CA GLY A 80 19.92 -11.91 -1.45
C GLY A 80 18.87 -10.79 -1.57
N GLN A 81 17.71 -10.92 -0.91
CA GLN A 81 16.64 -9.91 -0.92
C GLN A 81 16.13 -9.61 0.50
N GLN A 82 15.43 -8.48 0.65
CA GLN A 82 14.70 -8.16 1.88
C GLN A 82 13.57 -9.17 2.09
N LYS A 83 13.38 -9.63 3.34
CA LYS A 83 12.29 -10.53 3.71
C LYS A 83 10.95 -9.83 3.49
N THR A 84 10.17 -10.31 2.53
CA THR A 84 8.88 -9.73 2.14
C THR A 84 7.80 -10.80 2.11
N GLU A 85 6.58 -10.50 2.54
CA GLU A 85 5.51 -11.48 2.39
C GLU A 85 5.06 -11.65 0.94
N CYS A 86 4.68 -12.89 0.62
CA CYS A 86 4.12 -13.19 -0.69
C CYS A 86 2.81 -12.40 -0.87
N GLY A 87 2.56 -11.92 -2.11
CA GLY A 87 1.36 -11.15 -2.44
C GLY A 87 0.04 -11.86 -2.13
N ILE A 88 0.04 -13.20 -2.03
CA ILE A 88 -1.12 -13.97 -1.57
C ILE A 88 -1.54 -13.63 -0.13
N HIS A 89 -0.64 -13.10 0.70
CA HIS A 89 -0.93 -12.74 2.09
C HIS A 89 -1.13 -11.25 2.31
N ASN A 90 -0.74 -10.41 1.35
CA ASN A 90 -0.96 -8.97 1.43
C ASN A 90 -2.43 -8.67 1.21
N LYS A 91 -3.02 -7.85 2.09
CA LYS A 91 -4.41 -7.38 1.98
C LYS A 91 -4.63 -6.66 0.65
N LYS A 92 -3.72 -5.73 0.33
CA LYS A 92 -3.74 -4.97 -0.91
C LYS A 92 -2.84 -5.54 -1.98
N SER A 93 -3.37 -5.64 -3.21
CA SER A 93 -2.53 -5.91 -4.37
C SER A 93 -1.48 -4.80 -4.58
N ARG A 94 -0.34 -5.14 -5.21
CA ARG A 94 0.69 -4.15 -5.56
C ARG A 94 0.14 -3.03 -6.44
N TYR A 95 -0.81 -3.36 -7.31
CA TYR A 95 -1.46 -2.39 -8.19
C TYR A 95 -2.37 -1.43 -7.40
N ALA A 96 -3.19 -1.95 -6.48
CA ALA A 96 -3.99 -1.12 -5.59
C ALA A 96 -3.12 -0.16 -4.75
N GLN A 97 -2.00 -0.65 -4.22
CA GLN A 97 -1.03 0.20 -3.50
C GLN A 97 -0.46 1.32 -4.39
N TYR A 98 -0.14 1.00 -5.65
CA TYR A 98 0.37 1.98 -6.61
C TYR A 98 -0.66 3.07 -6.91
N LEU A 99 -1.93 2.71 -7.11
CA LEU A 99 -3.00 3.68 -7.34
C LEU A 99 -3.17 4.64 -6.15
N GLU A 100 -3.20 4.12 -4.92
CA GLU A 100 -3.28 4.95 -3.70
C GLU A 100 -2.09 5.90 -3.56
N GLU A 101 -0.89 5.46 -3.94
CA GLU A 101 0.30 6.31 -3.93
C GLU A 101 0.21 7.43 -4.97
N MET A 102 -0.30 7.14 -6.16
CA MET A 102 -0.52 8.13 -7.22
C MET A 102 -1.58 9.15 -6.81
N GLU A 103 -2.67 8.71 -6.20
CA GLU A 103 -3.71 9.59 -5.65
C GLU A 103 -3.14 10.48 -4.55
N ARG A 104 -2.36 9.92 -3.62
CA ARG A 104 -1.71 10.70 -2.55
C ARG A 104 -0.78 11.76 -3.13
N LYS A 105 0.08 11.40 -4.08
CA LYS A 105 0.98 12.34 -4.76
C LYS A 105 0.21 13.41 -5.52
N ALA A 106 -0.91 13.07 -6.16
CA ALA A 106 -1.76 14.05 -6.84
C ALA A 106 -2.42 15.03 -5.86
N VAL A 107 -2.83 14.55 -4.68
CA VAL A 107 -3.39 15.40 -3.60
C VAL A 107 -2.30 16.30 -3.01
N GLU A 108 -1.11 15.77 -2.76
CA GLU A 108 0.06 16.53 -2.27
C GLU A 108 0.47 17.61 -3.26
N ALA A 109 0.60 17.27 -4.56
CA ALA A 109 0.92 18.23 -5.61
C ALA A 109 -0.15 19.33 -5.76
N LYS A 110 -1.43 19.02 -5.54
CA LYS A 110 -2.52 20.02 -5.52
C LYS A 110 -2.48 20.92 -4.29
N LYS A 111 -1.92 20.47 -3.16
CA LYS A 111 -1.73 21.28 -1.95
C LYS A 111 -0.51 22.19 -2.05
N GLU A 112 0.51 21.78 -2.80
CA GLU A 112 1.76 22.53 -3.00
C GLU A 112 1.71 23.47 -4.21
N ALA A 113 0.68 23.39 -5.04
CA ALA A 113 0.44 24.37 -6.11
C ALA A 113 0.16 25.75 -5.50
N PRO A 114 0.93 26.80 -5.82
CA PRO A 114 0.67 28.14 -5.31
C PRO A 114 -0.70 28.61 -5.79
N SER A 115 -1.49 29.21 -4.88
CA SER A 115 -2.81 29.76 -5.20
C SER A 115 -2.68 30.95 -6.16
N SER A 116 -2.64 30.68 -7.47
CA SER A 116 -2.54 31.72 -8.51
C SER A 116 -3.87 32.44 -8.77
N SER A 117 -4.64 32.74 -7.71
CA SER A 117 -5.87 33.55 -7.80
C SER A 117 -5.83 34.82 -6.97
N ALA A 118 -4.77 35.11 -6.21
CA ALA A 118 -4.68 36.34 -5.41
C ALA A 118 -3.99 37.53 -6.12
N GLU A 119 -3.32 37.33 -7.26
CA GLU A 119 -2.57 38.41 -7.94
C GLU A 119 -3.23 38.91 -9.24
N ALA A 120 -4.30 38.27 -9.72
CA ALA A 120 -5.03 38.74 -10.91
C ALA A 120 -6.04 39.87 -10.60
N GLU A 121 -6.50 40.01 -9.34
CA GLU A 121 -7.49 41.04 -8.99
C GLU A 121 -6.90 42.45 -8.79
N LYS A 122 -5.58 42.61 -8.65
CA LYS A 122 -4.98 43.93 -8.42
C LYS A 122 -4.54 44.69 -9.68
N ALA A 123 -4.61 44.06 -10.86
CA ALA A 123 -4.28 44.71 -12.14
C ALA A 123 -5.52 45.22 -12.92
N GLY A 124 -6.73 44.79 -12.55
CA GLY A 124 -7.97 45.15 -13.27
C GLY A 124 -8.64 46.46 -12.83
N GLN A 125 -8.19 47.09 -11.74
CA GLN A 125 -8.83 48.30 -11.17
C GLN A 125 -8.20 49.63 -11.60
N ALA A 126 -7.25 49.62 -12.54
CA ALA A 126 -6.59 50.85 -13.02
C ALA A 126 -6.89 51.24 -14.48
N ALA A 127 -7.87 50.61 -15.16
CA ALA A 127 -8.06 50.82 -16.59
C ALA A 127 -9.52 50.84 -17.05
N ILE A 128 -10.41 51.61 -16.42
CA ILE A 128 -11.64 52.07 -17.09
C ILE A 128 -12.08 53.43 -16.51
N ALA A 129 -11.54 54.53 -17.04
CA ALA A 129 -12.16 55.85 -16.93
C ALA A 129 -12.99 56.08 -18.19
N PRO A 130 -14.33 56.19 -18.13
CA PRO A 130 -15.08 56.67 -19.27
C PRO A 130 -15.06 58.21 -19.26
N VAL A 131 -14.45 58.73 -20.31
CA VAL A 131 -14.74 60.04 -20.91
C VAL A 131 -16.25 60.18 -21.09
N VAL A 132 -16.94 60.96 -20.25
CA VAL A 132 -18.17 61.70 -20.59
C VAL A 132 -18.27 62.94 -19.69
N LYS A 133 -17.66 64.05 -20.12
CA LYS A 133 -17.99 65.38 -19.58
C LYS A 133 -18.05 66.38 -20.73
N ALA A 134 -19.03 66.15 -21.59
CA ALA A 134 -19.60 67.13 -22.52
C ALA A 134 -21.09 66.77 -22.60
N GLU A 135 -21.95 67.77 -22.66
CA GLU A 135 -23.43 67.68 -22.63
C GLU A 135 -24.06 67.65 -21.22
N LYS A 136 -24.06 68.82 -20.56
CA LYS A 136 -25.18 69.31 -19.74
C LYS A 136 -25.01 70.80 -19.44
N GLU A 137 -25.02 71.59 -20.51
CA GLU A 137 -25.28 73.04 -20.48
C GLU A 137 -26.54 73.31 -21.33
N GLU A 138 -27.66 72.66 -21.00
CA GLU A 138 -28.97 73.10 -21.46
C GLU A 138 -30.06 72.44 -20.61
N GLN A 139 -30.61 73.20 -19.66
CA GLN A 139 -31.86 72.99 -18.88
C GLN A 139 -31.68 73.38 -17.40
N ALA A 140 -31.39 74.66 -17.16
CA ALA A 140 -31.72 75.36 -15.92
C ALA A 140 -31.99 76.84 -16.23
N VAL A 141 -32.87 77.08 -17.19
CA VAL A 141 -33.58 78.36 -17.39
C VAL A 141 -35.06 78.00 -17.56
N ALA A 142 -35.65 77.49 -16.48
CA ALA A 142 -37.09 77.37 -16.32
C ALA A 142 -37.37 77.22 -14.82
N SER A 143 -38.11 78.19 -14.27
CA SER A 143 -38.69 78.26 -12.91
C SER A 143 -37.83 78.93 -11.83
N LEU A 144 -38.09 80.25 -11.69
CA LEU A 144 -37.91 81.14 -10.54
C LEU A 144 -36.48 81.58 -10.18
#